data_AF-A0A3N5QNU3-F1
#
_entry.id   AF-A0A3N5QNU3-F1
#
_cell.length_a   1.000
_cell.length_b   1.000
_cell.length_c   1.000
_cell.angle_alpha   90.00
_cell.angle_beta   90.00
_cell.angle_gamma   90.00
#
_symmetry.space_group_name_H-M   'P 1'
#
loop_
_entity.id
_entity.type
_entity.pdbx_description
1 polymer ?
#
loop_
_entity_poly.entity_id
_entity_poly.type
_entity_poly.pdbx_seq_one_letter_code
_entity_poly.pdbx_strand_id
1 'polypeptide(L)'
;MNRQNKIIHKITVLLFSTVLISLWFVFLLIFFWAICFHWYCFGMLLLLAVVALLPFKIRKQLYIKPRLILLGIMIFLSVSLFEIAVNELNNRIAQLAAKPRNQDSLADFFLRDKIGIYGLNVIIGAVAYPLYPEAARETLFMIFKKPNGIRIFESDFALGSVKIRKVLESFRENLETHPGDKAEFKKQVFWPLSDYAFGNEESRYALALNPVDVSILAIKRNSRWDMEVHLQVRCAYPRNSYVTLMTKPELKMEEGLFWILQQAGWLHPYLAEYHFHLKE
;
A
#
# COMPACT_ATOMS: atom_id res chain seq x y z
N MET A 1 36.54 -31.44 -1.40
CA MET A 1 35.67 -30.32 -1.84
C MET A 1 36.52 -29.27 -2.55
N ASN A 2 36.27 -29.02 -3.84
CA ASN A 2 37.03 -28.09 -4.69
C ASN A 2 37.02 -26.65 -4.13
N ARG A 3 38.07 -25.83 -4.39
CA ARG A 3 38.20 -24.43 -3.95
C ARG A 3 37.01 -23.58 -4.39
N GLN A 4 36.48 -23.81 -5.60
CA GLN A 4 35.24 -23.18 -6.08
C GLN A 4 34.04 -23.50 -5.18
N ASN A 5 33.82 -24.77 -4.83
CA ASN A 5 32.71 -25.18 -3.95
C ASN A 5 32.81 -24.54 -2.55
N LYS A 6 34.03 -24.31 -2.04
CA LYS A 6 34.25 -23.59 -0.77
C LYS A 6 33.86 -22.10 -0.88
N ILE A 7 34.17 -21.46 -2.00
CA ILE A 7 33.83 -20.04 -2.24
C ILE A 7 32.31 -19.89 -2.40
N ILE A 8 31.68 -20.71 -3.25
CA ILE A 8 30.22 -20.71 -3.46
C ILE A 8 29.51 -20.90 -2.12
N HIS A 9 29.90 -21.91 -1.33
CA HIS A 9 29.31 -22.15 -0.03
C HIS A 9 29.44 -20.96 0.93
N LYS A 10 30.60 -20.29 0.97
CA LYS A 10 30.78 -19.08 1.79
C LYS A 10 29.87 -17.95 1.36
N ILE A 11 29.74 -17.71 0.04
CA ILE A 11 28.86 -16.68 -0.51
C ILE A 11 27.40 -17.00 -0.17
N THR A 12 26.94 -18.23 -0.38
CA THR A 12 25.58 -18.65 -0.05
C THR A 12 25.27 -18.47 1.44
N VAL A 13 26.19 -18.87 2.34
CA VAL A 13 26.02 -18.69 3.79
C VAL A 13 25.97 -17.21 4.16
N LEU A 14 26.81 -16.38 3.55
CA LEU A 14 26.81 -14.94 3.78
C LEU A 14 25.48 -14.32 3.34
N LEU A 15 25.05 -14.57 2.11
CA LEU A 15 23.77 -14.06 1.58
C LEU A 15 22.59 -14.50 2.45
N PHE A 16 22.52 -15.78 2.80
CA PHE A 16 21.46 -16.30 3.65
C PHE A 16 21.46 -15.64 5.04
N SER A 17 22.65 -15.46 5.64
CA SER A 17 22.76 -14.80 6.95
C SER A 17 22.32 -13.34 6.87
N THR A 18 22.69 -12.62 5.82
CA THR A 18 22.26 -11.23 5.60
C THR A 18 20.75 -11.14 5.48
N VAL A 19 20.11 -12.00 4.68
CA VAL A 19 18.64 -12.04 4.56
C VAL A 19 17.98 -12.31 5.91
N LEU A 20 18.49 -13.29 6.67
CA LEU A 20 17.94 -13.63 7.97
C LEU A 20 18.07 -12.47 8.98
N ILE A 21 19.21 -11.78 9.01
CA ILE A 21 19.44 -10.61 9.86
C ILE A 21 18.49 -9.47 9.48
N SER A 22 18.31 -9.21 8.18
CA SER A 22 17.37 -8.19 7.70
C SER A 22 15.93 -8.52 8.10
N LEU A 23 15.49 -9.77 7.92
CA LEU A 23 14.16 -10.21 8.35
C LEU A 23 13.99 -10.07 9.86
N TRP A 24 14.98 -10.51 10.65
CA TRP A 24 14.97 -10.39 12.10
C TRP A 24 14.80 -8.93 12.55
N PHE A 25 15.55 -8.01 11.93
CA PHE A 25 15.46 -6.58 12.22
C PHE A 25 14.09 -6.00 11.86
N VAL A 26 13.53 -6.38 10.70
CA VAL A 26 12.17 -5.98 10.30
C VAL A 26 11.13 -6.46 11.30
N PHE A 27 11.16 -7.74 11.70
CA PHE A 27 10.23 -8.27 12.70
C PHE A 27 10.35 -7.55 14.04
N LEU A 28 11.57 -7.18 14.44
CA LEU A 28 11.79 -6.41 15.66
C LEU A 28 11.18 -5.01 15.58
N LEU A 29 11.30 -4.32 14.43
CA LEU A 29 10.66 -3.02 14.22
C LEU A 29 9.13 -3.12 14.26
N ILE A 30 8.55 -4.13 13.61
CA ILE A 30 7.10 -4.37 13.63
C ILE A 30 6.65 -4.74 15.05
N PHE A 31 7.46 -5.47 15.82
CA PHE A 31 7.16 -5.78 17.21
C PHE A 31 7.03 -4.51 18.05
N PHE A 32 8.02 -3.61 18.00
CA PHE A 32 7.96 -2.35 18.72
C PHE A 32 6.76 -1.49 18.29
N TRP A 33 6.46 -1.46 16.99
CA TRP A 33 5.26 -0.80 16.49
C TRP A 33 3.97 -1.42 17.05
N ALA A 34 3.85 -2.75 17.08
CA ALA A 34 2.67 -3.45 17.59
C ALA A 34 2.44 -3.12 19.08
N ILE A 35 3.51 -3.07 19.87
CA ILE A 35 3.45 -2.60 21.27
C ILE A 35 3.01 -1.14 21.33
N CYS A 36 3.56 -0.25 20.51
CA CYS A 36 3.13 1.14 20.43
C CYS A 36 1.63 1.26 20.10
N PHE A 37 1.10 0.38 19.24
CA PHE A 37 -0.31 0.40 18.86
C PHE A 37 -1.24 -0.31 19.84
N HIS A 38 -0.76 -0.92 20.92
CA HIS A 38 -1.56 -1.81 21.79
C HIS A 38 -2.13 -3.01 21.03
N TRP A 39 -1.33 -3.60 20.13
CA TRP A 39 -1.64 -4.85 19.45
C TRP A 39 -0.77 -5.98 20.05
N TYR A 40 -0.98 -6.23 21.33
CA TYR A 40 -0.14 -7.08 22.17
C TYR A 40 -0.14 -8.54 21.73
N CYS A 41 -1.28 -9.09 21.30
CA CYS A 41 -1.34 -10.47 20.83
C CYS A 41 -0.43 -10.67 19.61
N PHE A 42 -0.50 -9.75 18.65
CA PHE A 42 0.37 -9.74 17.47
C PHE A 42 1.83 -9.47 17.85
N GLY A 43 2.08 -8.53 18.77
CA GLY A 43 3.41 -8.28 19.32
C GLY A 43 4.05 -9.53 19.91
N MET A 44 3.33 -10.31 20.72
CA MET A 44 3.86 -11.54 21.30
C MET A 44 4.22 -12.58 20.22
N LEU A 45 3.41 -12.72 19.17
CA LEU A 45 3.72 -13.61 18.03
C LEU A 45 4.98 -13.14 17.28
N LEU A 46 5.14 -11.83 17.09
CA LEU A 46 6.34 -11.26 16.48
C LEU A 46 7.59 -11.47 17.33
N LEU A 47 7.47 -11.36 18.66
CA LEU A 47 8.58 -11.63 19.56
C LEU A 47 9.06 -13.09 19.46
N LEU A 48 8.12 -14.05 19.36
CA LEU A 48 8.47 -15.45 19.10
C LEU A 48 9.16 -15.60 17.74
N ALA A 49 8.74 -14.85 16.71
CA ALA A 49 9.36 -14.86 15.39
C ALA A 49 10.80 -14.34 15.44
N VAL A 50 11.02 -13.23 16.15
CA VAL A 50 12.34 -12.65 16.41
C VAL A 50 13.25 -13.69 17.09
N VAL A 51 12.75 -14.42 18.09
CA VAL A 51 13.51 -15.48 18.77
C VAL A 51 13.80 -16.65 17.82
N ALA A 52 12.83 -17.10 17.03
CA ALA A 52 12.99 -18.19 16.08
C ALA A 52 14.02 -17.88 14.98
N LEU A 53 14.10 -16.61 14.57
CA LEU A 53 14.98 -16.12 13.50
C LEU A 53 16.34 -15.62 13.98
N LEU A 54 16.65 -15.70 15.29
CA LEU A 54 17.92 -15.22 15.84
C LEU A 54 19.13 -15.71 15.02
N PRO A 55 20.04 -14.82 14.58
CA PRO A 55 21.16 -15.17 13.72
C PRO A 55 22.32 -15.80 14.52
N PHE A 56 22.08 -16.93 15.20
CA PHE A 56 23.17 -17.73 15.77
C PHE A 56 23.93 -18.47 14.67
N LYS A 57 25.21 -18.80 14.91
CA LYS A 57 26.03 -19.64 14.01
C LYS A 57 25.23 -20.89 13.60
N ILE A 58 24.73 -20.89 12.36
CA ILE A 58 23.82 -21.87 11.73
C ILE A 58 24.37 -23.32 11.77
N ARG A 59 25.64 -23.50 12.15
CA ARG A 59 26.35 -24.79 12.12
C ARG A 59 25.99 -25.80 13.22
N LYS A 60 25.34 -25.41 14.32
CA LYS A 60 24.97 -26.39 15.36
C LYS A 60 23.59 -26.97 15.05
N GLN A 61 23.58 -28.17 14.45
CA GLN A 61 22.39 -29.02 14.22
C GLN A 61 21.43 -29.07 15.43
N LEU A 62 21.99 -28.94 16.64
CA LEU A 62 21.27 -28.91 17.92
C LEU A 62 20.15 -27.86 17.99
N TYR A 63 20.24 -26.74 17.26
CA TYR A 63 19.24 -25.67 17.31
C TYR A 63 18.17 -25.72 16.21
N ILE A 64 18.31 -26.63 15.23
CA ILE A 64 17.35 -26.71 14.11
C ILE A 64 15.99 -27.25 14.60
N LYS A 65 16.00 -28.37 15.34
CA LYS A 65 14.79 -28.98 15.89
C LYS A 65 13.98 -28.03 16.79
N PRO A 66 14.55 -27.38 17.81
CA PRO A 66 13.78 -26.46 18.65
C PRO A 66 13.25 -25.24 17.88
N ARG A 67 13.96 -24.76 16.84
CA ARG A 67 13.43 -23.70 15.97
C ARG A 67 12.22 -24.15 15.17
N LEU A 68 12.25 -25.35 14.60
CA LEU A 68 11.11 -25.90 13.87
C LEU A 68 9.90 -26.12 14.80
N ILE A 69 10.15 -26.58 16.02
CA ILE A 69 9.10 -26.69 17.06
C ILE A 69 8.54 -25.31 17.40
N LEU A 70 9.40 -24.31 17.64
CA LEU A 70 8.98 -22.95 17.94
C LEU A 70 8.18 -22.33 16.78
N LEU A 71 8.60 -22.54 15.53
CA LEU A 71 7.86 -22.12 14.34
C LEU A 71 6.49 -22.80 14.26
N GLY A 72 6.43 -24.11 14.54
CA GLY A 72 5.16 -24.85 14.61
C GLY A 72 4.21 -24.31 15.68
N ILE A 73 4.72 -24.04 16.88
CA ILE A 73 3.97 -23.40 17.97
C ILE A 73 3.48 -22.01 17.53
N MET A 74 4.34 -21.22 16.90
CA MET A 74 3.99 -19.90 16.39
C MET A 74 2.85 -19.96 15.37
N ILE A 75 2.91 -20.86 14.41
CA ILE A 75 1.87 -21.03 13.39
C ILE A 75 0.56 -21.41 14.07
N PHE A 76 0.60 -22.39 14.98
CA PHE A 76 -0.56 -22.80 15.75
C PHE A 76 -1.18 -21.62 16.54
N LEU A 77 -0.37 -20.91 17.32
CA LEU A 77 -0.82 -19.74 18.09
C LEU A 77 -1.34 -18.62 17.19
N SER A 78 -0.72 -18.38 16.03
CA SER A 78 -1.16 -17.35 15.09
C SER A 78 -2.56 -17.64 14.56
N VAL A 79 -2.84 -18.91 14.24
CA VAL A 79 -4.17 -19.35 13.80
C VAL A 79 -5.17 -19.29 14.96
N SER A 80 -4.82 -19.83 16.13
CA SER A 80 -5.71 -19.89 17.29
C SER A 80 -6.05 -18.51 17.88
N LEU A 81 -5.14 -17.55 17.79
CA LEU A 81 -5.31 -16.20 18.34
C LEU A 81 -5.69 -15.16 17.27
N PHE A 82 -5.92 -15.57 16.02
CA PHE A 82 -6.15 -14.65 14.90
C PHE A 82 -7.33 -13.71 15.16
N GLU A 83 -8.48 -14.25 15.57
CA GLU A 83 -9.68 -13.45 15.85
C GLU A 83 -9.48 -12.48 17.03
N ILE A 84 -8.79 -12.93 18.08
CA ILE A 84 -8.44 -12.08 19.23
C ILE A 84 -7.54 -10.93 18.77
N ALA A 85 -6.52 -11.22 17.95
CA ALA A 85 -5.63 -10.20 17.41
C ALA A 85 -6.38 -9.20 16.53
N VAL A 86 -7.32 -9.64 15.69
CA VAL A 86 -8.14 -8.73 14.85
C VAL A 86 -9.05 -7.87 15.73
N ASN A 87 -9.67 -8.44 16.77
CA ASN A 87 -10.52 -7.69 17.69
C ASN A 87 -9.74 -6.64 18.50
N GLU A 88 -8.52 -6.97 18.94
CA GLU A 88 -7.63 -6.00 19.59
C GLU A 88 -7.32 -4.82 18.68
N LEU A 89 -7.00 -5.09 17.40
CA LEU A 89 -6.77 -4.06 16.39
C LEU A 89 -8.01 -3.18 16.16
N ASN A 90 -9.19 -3.78 15.98
CA ASN A 90 -10.44 -3.04 15.81
C ASN A 90 -10.76 -2.16 17.02
N ASN A 91 -10.62 -2.70 18.23
CA ASN A 91 -10.86 -1.95 19.46
C ASN A 91 -9.94 -0.73 19.54
N ARG A 92 -8.67 -0.89 19.17
CA ARG A 92 -7.74 0.22 19.11
C ARG A 92 -8.13 1.27 18.08
N ILE A 93 -8.48 0.83 16.87
CA ILE A 93 -8.94 1.73 15.80
C ILE A 93 -10.18 2.50 16.27
N ALA A 94 -11.17 1.82 16.87
CA ALA A 94 -12.38 2.44 17.40
C ALA A 94 -12.08 3.47 18.51
N GLN A 95 -11.18 3.15 19.45
CA GLN A 95 -10.75 4.07 20.50
C GLN A 95 -10.11 5.34 19.94
N LEU A 96 -9.21 5.20 18.95
CA LEU A 96 -8.58 6.34 18.29
C LEU A 96 -9.59 7.12 17.45
N ALA A 97 -10.50 6.41 16.78
CA ALA A 97 -11.52 6.99 15.92
C ALA A 97 -12.55 7.82 16.70
N ALA A 98 -12.81 7.47 17.96
CA ALA A 98 -13.70 8.20 18.85
C ALA A 98 -13.13 9.54 19.34
N LYS A 99 -11.81 9.76 19.22
CA LYS A 99 -11.19 11.05 19.57
C LYS A 99 -11.67 12.15 18.61
N PRO A 100 -11.86 13.40 19.07
CA PRO A 100 -12.21 14.51 18.19
C PRO A 100 -11.16 14.70 17.09
N ARG A 101 -11.60 15.01 15.88
CA ARG A 101 -10.73 15.16 14.69
C ARG A 101 -10.81 16.56 14.10
N ASN A 102 -10.47 17.60 14.84
CA ASN A 102 -10.36 18.98 14.33
C ASN A 102 -8.92 19.49 14.57
N GLN A 103 -8.59 20.68 14.03
CA GLN A 103 -7.23 21.21 14.14
C GLN A 103 -6.81 21.44 15.60
N ASP A 104 -7.74 21.84 16.46
CA ASP A 104 -7.49 22.11 17.88
C ASP A 104 -7.28 20.82 18.69
N SER A 105 -7.85 19.69 18.24
CA SER A 105 -7.77 18.38 18.90
C SER A 105 -6.64 17.47 18.39
N LEU A 106 -5.81 17.94 17.44
CA LEU A 106 -4.63 17.19 16.97
C LEU A 106 -3.61 16.92 18.09
N ALA A 107 -3.65 17.73 19.16
CA ALA A 107 -2.85 17.55 20.37
C ALA A 107 -3.29 16.32 21.20
N ASP A 108 -4.56 15.88 21.09
CA ASP A 108 -5.10 14.72 21.80
C ASP A 108 -4.56 13.38 21.26
N PHE A 109 -3.93 13.43 20.09
CA PHE A 109 -3.17 12.32 19.51
C PHE A 109 -1.72 12.41 19.95
N PHE A 110 -1.40 11.69 21.02
CA PHE A 110 -0.05 11.59 21.55
C PHE A 110 0.91 10.98 20.52
N LEU A 111 2.21 11.18 20.71
CA LEU A 111 3.26 10.66 19.82
C LEU A 111 3.09 9.15 19.56
N ARG A 112 2.76 8.37 20.59
CA ARG A 112 2.51 6.93 20.48
C ARG A 112 1.33 6.60 19.56
N ASP A 113 0.25 7.38 19.63
CA ASP A 113 -0.90 7.21 18.74
C ASP A 113 -0.50 7.48 17.30
N LYS A 114 0.26 8.57 17.07
CA LYS A 114 0.75 8.95 15.75
C LYS A 114 1.69 7.89 15.14
N ILE A 115 2.65 7.38 15.92
CA ILE A 115 3.52 6.26 15.50
C ILE A 115 2.70 5.02 15.15
N GLY A 116 1.70 4.72 15.98
CA GLY A 116 0.77 3.64 15.78
C GLY A 116 0.03 3.71 14.45
N ILE A 117 -0.66 4.83 14.20
CA ILE A 117 -1.38 5.09 12.95
C ILE A 117 -0.41 5.11 11.76
N TYR A 118 0.79 5.67 11.94
CA TYR A 118 1.79 5.78 10.87
C TYR A 118 2.28 4.40 10.43
N GLY A 119 2.61 3.52 11.38
CA GLY A 119 3.01 2.16 11.02
C GLY A 119 1.85 1.35 10.45
N LEU A 120 0.60 1.64 10.80
CA LEU A 120 -0.56 1.05 10.14
C LEU A 120 -0.62 1.40 8.65
N ASN A 121 -0.36 2.66 8.29
CA ASN A 121 -0.25 3.11 6.88
C ASN A 121 0.86 2.32 6.14
N VAL A 122 2.03 2.19 6.77
CA VAL A 122 3.16 1.44 6.20
C VAL A 122 2.82 -0.04 5.99
N ILE A 123 2.20 -0.68 6.99
CA ILE A 123 1.85 -2.10 6.93
C ILE A 123 0.79 -2.35 5.87
N ILE A 124 -0.27 -1.54 5.80
CA ILE A 124 -1.30 -1.69 4.77
C ILE A 124 -0.69 -1.50 3.39
N GLY A 125 0.12 -0.46 3.19
CA GLY A 125 0.83 -0.26 1.93
C GLY A 125 1.70 -1.46 1.56
N ALA A 126 2.50 -1.98 2.50
CA ALA A 126 3.38 -3.12 2.26
C ALA A 126 2.62 -4.43 1.96
N VAL A 127 1.55 -4.71 2.70
CA VAL A 127 0.71 -5.91 2.53
C VAL A 127 -0.11 -5.83 1.24
N ALA A 128 -0.60 -4.64 0.86
CA ALA A 128 -1.37 -4.44 -0.36
C ALA A 128 -0.48 -4.44 -1.61
N TYR A 129 0.81 -4.11 -1.50
CA TYR A 129 1.70 -3.95 -2.65
C TYR A 129 1.71 -5.11 -3.66
N PRO A 130 1.73 -6.41 -3.25
CA PRO A 130 1.72 -7.52 -4.19
C PRO A 130 0.40 -7.67 -4.97
N LEU A 131 -0.70 -7.11 -4.46
CA LEU A 131 -2.05 -7.27 -5.00
C LEU A 131 -2.52 -6.00 -5.75
N TYR A 132 -2.20 -4.84 -5.19
CA TYR A 132 -2.63 -3.51 -5.64
C TYR A 132 -1.43 -2.54 -5.65
N PRO A 133 -0.44 -2.77 -6.53
CA PRO A 133 0.84 -2.06 -6.46
C PRO A 133 0.70 -0.54 -6.62
N GLU A 134 -0.23 -0.04 -7.43
CA GLU A 134 -0.42 1.41 -7.61
C GLU A 134 -1.00 2.07 -6.35
N ALA A 135 -2.12 1.56 -5.83
CA ALA A 135 -2.74 2.09 -4.62
C ALA A 135 -1.81 1.98 -3.39
N ALA A 136 -1.08 0.86 -3.28
CA ALA A 136 -0.07 0.67 -2.26
C ALA A 136 1.08 1.66 -2.38
N ARG A 137 1.59 1.87 -3.60
CA ARG A 137 2.64 2.84 -3.90
C ARG A 137 2.18 4.26 -3.57
N GLU A 138 0.92 4.59 -3.86
CA GLU A 138 0.35 5.89 -3.53
C GLU A 138 0.29 6.13 -2.02
N THR A 139 -0.19 5.12 -1.29
CA THR A 139 -0.21 5.09 0.18
C THR A 139 1.18 5.29 0.79
N LEU A 140 2.19 4.57 0.26
CA LEU A 140 3.56 4.65 0.75
C LEU A 140 4.25 5.96 0.36
N PHE A 141 3.95 6.54 -0.79
CA PHE A 141 4.58 7.80 -1.20
C PHE A 141 4.10 9.02 -0.42
N MET A 142 2.96 8.96 0.26
CA MET A 142 2.56 9.99 1.22
C MET A 142 3.55 10.14 2.38
N ILE A 143 4.40 9.14 2.66
CA ILE A 143 5.47 9.25 3.67
C ILE A 143 6.49 10.34 3.30
N PHE A 144 6.69 10.57 2.00
CA PHE A 144 7.73 11.47 1.52
C PHE A 144 7.10 12.76 1.01
N LYS A 145 7.46 13.90 1.60
CA LYS A 145 7.04 15.20 1.09
C LYS A 145 7.63 15.44 -0.29
N LYS A 146 6.80 15.87 -1.24
CA LYS A 146 7.23 16.33 -2.56
C LYS A 146 7.10 17.86 -2.64
N PRO A 147 8.13 18.61 -3.06
CA PRO A 147 8.11 20.08 -3.01
C PRO A 147 6.95 20.73 -3.78
N ASN A 148 6.64 20.24 -4.98
CA ASN A 148 5.55 20.75 -5.82
C ASN A 148 4.21 20.05 -5.56
N GLY A 149 4.15 19.10 -4.64
CA GLY A 149 2.94 18.30 -4.37
C GLY A 149 2.48 17.42 -5.53
N ILE A 150 3.31 17.20 -6.57
CA ILE A 150 2.94 16.42 -7.77
C ILE A 150 3.93 15.27 -7.95
N ARG A 151 3.41 14.07 -8.17
CA ARG A 151 4.19 12.88 -8.51
C ARG A 151 3.74 12.33 -9.85
N ILE A 152 4.64 12.37 -10.83
CA ILE A 152 4.40 11.87 -12.18
C ILE A 152 4.84 10.40 -12.26
N PHE A 153 4.00 9.60 -12.91
CA PHE A 153 4.20 8.19 -13.19
C PHE A 153 4.01 7.94 -14.67
N GLU A 154 5.11 7.61 -15.36
CA GLU A 154 5.06 7.12 -16.74
C GLU A 154 4.56 5.68 -16.72
N SER A 155 3.26 5.48 -16.95
CA SER A 155 2.64 4.17 -16.89
C SER A 155 1.28 4.15 -17.59
N ASP A 156 1.11 3.14 -18.43
CA ASP A 156 -0.11 2.83 -19.14
C ASP A 156 -1.04 1.88 -18.36
N PHE A 157 -0.77 1.60 -17.07
CA PHE A 157 -1.51 0.60 -16.30
C PHE A 157 -3.04 0.85 -16.31
N ALA A 158 -3.44 2.13 -16.37
CA ALA A 158 -4.84 2.54 -16.41
C ALA A 158 -5.59 2.03 -17.66
N LEU A 159 -4.88 1.71 -18.75
CA LEU A 159 -5.46 1.03 -19.92
C LEU A 159 -6.04 -0.33 -19.57
N GLY A 160 -5.66 -0.92 -18.45
CA GLY A 160 -6.25 -2.14 -17.94
C GLY A 160 -7.71 -1.97 -17.45
N SER A 161 -8.16 -0.76 -17.13
CA SER A 161 -9.56 -0.49 -16.76
C SER A 161 -10.47 -0.40 -17.98
N VAL A 162 -11.60 -1.11 -17.94
CA VAL A 162 -12.69 -1.00 -18.92
C VAL A 162 -13.23 0.43 -18.95
N LYS A 163 -13.31 1.13 -17.82
CA LYS A 163 -13.87 2.48 -17.75
C LYS A 163 -12.98 3.50 -18.43
N ILE A 164 -11.66 3.42 -18.21
CA ILE A 164 -10.70 4.28 -18.90
C ILE A 164 -10.70 3.98 -20.39
N ARG A 165 -10.67 2.70 -20.79
CA ARG A 165 -10.74 2.34 -22.22
C ARG A 165 -11.99 2.90 -22.90
N LYS A 166 -13.17 2.79 -22.28
CA LYS A 166 -14.41 3.38 -22.82
C LYS A 166 -14.34 4.89 -23.01
N VAL A 167 -13.64 5.60 -22.12
CA VAL A 167 -13.43 7.05 -22.28
C VAL A 167 -12.52 7.34 -23.47
N LEU A 168 -11.45 6.57 -23.64
CA LEU A 168 -10.52 6.70 -24.75
C LEU A 168 -11.18 6.33 -26.09
N GLU A 169 -11.93 5.23 -26.14
CA GLU A 169 -12.70 4.78 -27.31
C GLU A 169 -13.72 5.83 -27.74
N SER A 170 -14.51 6.36 -26.80
CA SER A 170 -15.46 7.43 -27.11
C SER A 170 -14.76 8.71 -27.59
N PHE A 171 -13.58 9.04 -27.09
CA PHE A 171 -12.81 10.17 -27.60
C PHE A 171 -12.29 9.91 -29.02
N ARG A 172 -11.78 8.70 -29.31
CA ARG A 172 -11.31 8.28 -30.63
C ARG A 172 -12.38 8.36 -31.70
N GLU A 173 -13.59 7.86 -31.41
CA GLU A 173 -14.73 7.97 -32.33
C GLU A 173 -15.03 9.44 -32.69
N ASN A 174 -14.85 10.37 -31.75
CA ASN A 174 -15.00 11.80 -32.01
C ASN A 174 -13.83 12.39 -32.81
N LEU A 175 -12.62 11.84 -32.72
CA LEU A 175 -11.45 12.29 -33.49
C LEU A 175 -11.56 12.03 -34.99
N GLU A 176 -12.25 10.96 -35.40
CA GLU A 176 -12.43 10.62 -36.82
C GLU A 176 -13.12 11.74 -37.61
N THR A 177 -14.03 12.47 -36.93
CA THR A 177 -14.82 13.56 -37.53
C THR A 177 -14.38 14.95 -37.06
N HIS A 178 -13.33 15.03 -36.23
CA HIS A 178 -12.92 16.29 -35.61
C HIS A 178 -12.30 17.26 -36.65
N PRO A 179 -12.80 18.50 -36.76
CA PRO A 179 -12.20 19.49 -37.64
C PRO A 179 -10.90 20.04 -37.05
N GLY A 180 -9.78 19.83 -37.77
CA GLY A 180 -8.47 20.39 -37.44
C GLY A 180 -7.44 19.38 -36.98
N ASP A 181 -6.26 19.88 -36.59
CA ASP A 181 -5.09 19.04 -36.26
C ASP A 181 -4.82 18.93 -34.75
N LYS A 182 -5.72 19.47 -33.92
CA LYS A 182 -5.61 19.42 -32.46
C LYS A 182 -6.98 19.24 -31.82
N ALA A 183 -7.08 18.30 -30.88
CA ALA A 183 -8.27 18.06 -30.08
C ALA A 183 -7.89 17.89 -28.60
N GLU A 184 -8.73 18.39 -27.71
CA GLU A 184 -8.56 18.29 -26.27
C GLU A 184 -9.83 17.75 -25.63
N PHE A 185 -9.69 16.91 -24.61
CA PHE A 185 -10.81 16.34 -23.89
C PHE A 185 -10.51 16.23 -22.40
N LYS A 186 -11.53 16.49 -21.58
CA LYS A 186 -11.46 16.33 -20.12
C LYS A 186 -12.71 15.64 -19.61
N LYS A 187 -12.54 14.64 -18.75
CA LYS A 187 -13.65 13.94 -18.09
C LYS A 187 -13.22 13.36 -16.77
N GLN A 188 -14.08 13.48 -15.77
CA GLN A 188 -13.90 12.79 -14.51
C GLN A 188 -14.49 11.38 -14.58
N VAL A 189 -13.77 10.39 -14.07
CA VAL A 189 -14.19 8.99 -14.03
C VAL A 189 -14.29 8.53 -12.58
N PHE A 190 -15.33 7.76 -12.30
CA PHE A 190 -15.64 7.24 -10.98
C PHE A 190 -15.89 5.74 -11.01
N TRP A 191 -15.58 5.09 -9.89
CA TRP A 191 -15.92 3.70 -9.64
C TRP A 191 -17.00 3.59 -8.54
N PRO A 192 -18.11 2.85 -8.75
CA PRO A 192 -19.03 2.48 -7.70
C PRO A 192 -18.36 1.57 -6.67
N LEU A 193 -18.94 1.49 -5.47
CA LEU A 193 -18.42 0.67 -4.36
C LEU A 193 -18.24 -0.81 -4.72
N SER A 194 -19.06 -1.36 -5.62
CA SER A 194 -18.94 -2.75 -6.10
C SER A 194 -17.60 -3.06 -6.75
N ASP A 195 -16.97 -2.04 -7.35
CA ASP A 195 -15.74 -2.23 -8.12
C ASP A 195 -14.52 -2.36 -7.20
N TYR A 196 -14.64 -1.97 -5.93
CA TYR A 196 -13.59 -2.13 -4.92
C TYR A 196 -13.51 -3.54 -4.33
N ALA A 197 -14.48 -4.40 -4.64
CA ALA A 197 -14.52 -5.75 -4.09
C ALA A 197 -13.25 -6.53 -4.44
N PHE A 198 -12.71 -7.25 -3.45
CA PHE A 198 -11.54 -8.10 -3.66
C PHE A 198 -11.81 -9.12 -4.78
N GLY A 199 -10.88 -9.23 -5.73
CA GLY A 199 -11.00 -10.11 -6.90
C GLY A 199 -11.81 -9.54 -8.07
N ASN A 200 -12.43 -8.36 -7.94
CA ASN A 200 -13.04 -7.68 -9.09
C ASN A 200 -11.94 -7.19 -10.06
N GLU A 201 -12.14 -7.35 -11.36
CA GLU A 201 -11.21 -6.92 -12.41
C GLU A 201 -10.93 -5.40 -12.37
N GLU A 202 -11.89 -4.60 -11.91
CA GLU A 202 -11.76 -3.15 -11.77
C GLU A 202 -11.11 -2.73 -10.45
N SER A 203 -10.96 -3.63 -9.46
CA SER A 203 -10.56 -3.27 -8.08
C SER A 203 -9.22 -2.57 -8.01
N ARG A 204 -8.23 -3.02 -8.78
CA ARG A 204 -6.91 -2.40 -8.86
C ARG A 204 -6.99 -0.94 -9.32
N TYR A 205 -7.82 -0.65 -10.31
CA TYR A 205 -7.97 0.70 -10.86
C TYR A 205 -8.85 1.56 -9.97
N ALA A 206 -9.95 1.01 -9.43
CA ALA A 206 -10.81 1.69 -8.48
C ALA A 206 -10.05 2.16 -7.24
N LEU A 207 -9.15 1.33 -6.70
CA LEU A 207 -8.35 1.66 -5.52
C LEU A 207 -7.30 2.76 -5.79
N ALA A 208 -6.73 2.82 -7.00
CA ALA A 208 -5.67 3.77 -7.34
C ALA A 208 -6.18 5.05 -8.02
N LEU A 209 -7.34 5.00 -8.67
CA LEU A 209 -7.81 6.05 -9.57
C LEU A 209 -9.16 6.66 -9.17
N ASN A 210 -9.77 6.34 -8.02
CA ASN A 210 -11.12 6.86 -7.73
C ASN A 210 -11.15 8.03 -6.74
N PRO A 211 -11.63 9.22 -7.13
CA PRO A 211 -11.93 9.66 -8.51
C PRO A 211 -10.67 10.10 -9.29
N VAL A 212 -10.75 10.05 -10.63
CA VAL A 212 -9.67 10.48 -11.52
C VAL A 212 -10.18 11.48 -12.55
N ASP A 213 -9.41 12.54 -12.74
CA ASP A 213 -9.59 13.47 -13.83
C ASP A 213 -8.76 13.00 -15.04
N VAL A 214 -9.44 12.64 -16.11
CA VAL A 214 -8.82 12.25 -17.39
C VAL A 214 -8.70 13.49 -18.25
N SER A 215 -7.48 13.80 -18.72
CA SER A 215 -7.20 14.80 -19.75
C SER A 215 -6.52 14.13 -20.93
N ILE A 216 -6.99 14.41 -22.14
CA ILE A 216 -6.43 13.87 -23.38
C ILE A 216 -6.11 15.03 -24.30
N LEU A 217 -4.90 15.04 -24.84
CA LEU A 217 -4.47 15.93 -25.91
C LEU A 217 -4.13 15.08 -27.14
N ALA A 218 -4.87 15.27 -28.23
CA ALA A 218 -4.59 14.63 -29.52
C ALA A 218 -4.03 15.65 -30.51
N ILE A 219 -2.94 15.29 -31.19
CA ILE A 219 -2.32 16.11 -32.24
C ILE A 219 -2.22 15.26 -33.51
N LYS A 220 -2.74 15.79 -34.62
CA LYS A 220 -2.66 15.13 -35.92
C LYS A 220 -1.29 15.36 -36.54
N ARG A 221 -0.59 14.28 -36.87
CA ARG A 221 0.73 14.28 -37.52
C ARG A 221 0.70 13.28 -38.67
N ASN A 222 0.97 13.73 -39.90
CA ASN A 222 0.99 12.86 -41.08
C ASN A 222 -0.28 12.01 -41.25
N SER A 223 -1.46 12.64 -41.09
CA SER A 223 -2.77 11.99 -41.16
C SER A 223 -3.07 10.94 -40.08
N ARG A 224 -2.28 10.93 -38.99
CA ARG A 224 -2.41 10.04 -37.84
C ARG A 224 -2.56 10.84 -36.55
N TRP A 225 -3.28 10.31 -35.58
CA TRP A 225 -3.47 10.99 -34.29
C TRP A 225 -2.45 10.45 -33.27
N ASP A 226 -1.73 11.39 -32.65
CA ASP A 226 -0.84 11.14 -31.52
C ASP A 226 -1.54 11.66 -30.27
N MET A 227 -1.89 10.77 -29.34
CA MET A 227 -2.63 11.10 -28.12
C MET A 227 -1.74 11.02 -26.90
N GLU A 228 -1.68 12.12 -26.16
CA GLU A 228 -1.10 12.21 -24.83
C GLU A 228 -2.23 12.16 -23.80
N VAL A 229 -2.17 11.18 -22.91
CA VAL A 229 -3.18 10.96 -21.88
C VAL A 229 -2.58 11.26 -20.51
N HIS A 230 -3.24 12.13 -19.76
CA HIS A 230 -2.91 12.45 -18.38
C HIS A 230 -4.07 12.08 -17.48
N LEU A 231 -3.79 11.30 -16.45
CA LEU A 231 -4.74 10.95 -15.40
C LEU A 231 -4.29 11.58 -14.09
N GLN A 232 -5.14 12.41 -13.49
CA GLN A 232 -4.84 13.09 -12.25
C GLN A 232 -5.71 12.55 -11.11
N VAL A 233 -5.05 12.11 -10.04
CA VAL A 233 -5.69 11.56 -8.83
C VAL A 233 -5.18 12.31 -7.62
N ARG A 234 -6.10 12.67 -6.71
CA ARG A 234 -5.73 13.25 -5.42
C ARG A 234 -5.46 12.14 -4.41
N CYS A 235 -4.19 11.89 -4.12
CA CYS A 235 -3.77 10.97 -3.06
C CYS A 235 -3.87 11.68 -1.71
N ALA A 236 -5.03 11.55 -1.07
CA ALA A 236 -5.30 12.08 0.26
C ALA A 236 -6.35 11.25 0.98
N TYR A 237 -6.16 11.01 2.27
CA TYR A 237 -7.17 10.38 3.12
C TYR A 237 -8.29 11.35 3.47
N PRO A 238 -9.56 10.90 3.40
CA PRO A 238 -10.71 11.67 3.87
C PRO A 238 -10.76 11.75 5.41
N ARG A 239 -11.45 12.76 5.94
CA ARG A 239 -11.55 13.00 7.40
C ARG A 239 -12.39 11.94 8.12
N ASN A 240 -13.46 11.46 7.47
CA ASN A 240 -14.42 10.50 8.02
C ASN A 240 -14.71 9.45 6.96
N SER A 241 -14.15 8.26 7.10
CA SER A 241 -14.35 7.16 6.16
C SER A 241 -13.98 5.84 6.83
N TYR A 242 -14.95 4.93 6.85
CA TYR A 242 -14.71 3.56 7.28
C TYR A 242 -14.65 2.64 6.08
N VAL A 243 -13.64 1.79 6.04
CA VAL A 243 -13.47 0.74 5.04
C VAL A 243 -13.42 -0.60 5.75
N THR A 244 -14.23 -1.55 5.31
CA THR A 244 -14.17 -2.94 5.80
C THR A 244 -13.15 -3.69 4.95
N LEU A 245 -12.01 -4.05 5.53
CA LEU A 245 -10.93 -4.79 4.86
C LEU A 245 -11.20 -6.30 4.84
N MET A 246 -11.88 -6.82 5.85
CA MET A 246 -12.25 -8.23 5.98
C MET A 246 -13.57 -8.32 6.73
N THR A 247 -14.42 -9.28 6.39
CA THR A 247 -15.74 -9.46 7.03
C THR A 247 -15.75 -10.56 8.09
N LYS A 248 -14.82 -11.52 8.04
CA LYS A 248 -14.72 -12.64 8.98
C LYS A 248 -13.26 -13.01 9.27
N PRO A 249 -12.75 -12.75 10.48
CA PRO A 249 -13.31 -11.80 11.45
C PRO A 249 -13.45 -10.40 10.82
N GLU A 250 -14.36 -9.58 11.31
CA GLU A 250 -14.53 -8.24 10.76
C GLU A 250 -13.25 -7.42 11.03
N LEU A 251 -12.67 -6.76 10.04
CA LEU A 251 -11.58 -5.81 10.21
C LEU A 251 -11.98 -4.50 9.55
N LYS A 252 -12.15 -3.46 10.37
CA LYS A 252 -12.50 -2.12 9.90
C LYS A 252 -11.28 -1.20 10.00
N MET A 253 -11.10 -0.40 8.97
CA MET A 253 -10.15 0.70 8.93
C MET A 253 -10.91 2.01 8.97
N GLU A 254 -10.46 2.94 9.80
CA GLU A 254 -10.91 4.34 9.74
C GLU A 254 -9.82 5.17 9.06
N GLU A 255 -10.05 5.57 7.81
CA GLU A 255 -9.09 6.37 7.04
C GLU A 255 -8.90 7.78 7.64
N GLY A 256 -9.89 8.27 8.39
CA GLY A 256 -9.80 9.51 9.14
C GLY A 256 -8.64 9.55 10.14
N LEU A 257 -8.13 8.39 10.59
CA LEU A 257 -6.92 8.33 11.40
C LEU A 257 -5.69 8.77 10.60
N PHE A 258 -5.58 8.37 9.33
CA PHE A 258 -4.48 8.82 8.48
C PHE A 258 -4.61 10.30 8.11
N TRP A 259 -5.84 10.81 7.98
CA TRP A 259 -6.07 12.25 7.82
C TRP A 259 -5.48 13.07 8.99
N ILE A 260 -5.52 12.57 10.23
CA ILE A 260 -4.86 13.21 11.38
C ILE A 260 -3.35 13.32 11.15
N LEU A 261 -2.72 12.29 10.59
CA LEU A 261 -1.30 12.34 10.26
C LEU A 261 -0.99 13.32 9.13
N GLN A 262 -1.91 13.51 8.19
CA GLN A 262 -1.77 14.55 7.15
C GLN A 262 -1.78 15.94 7.79
N GLN A 263 -2.70 16.20 8.71
CA GLN A 263 -2.77 17.50 9.40
C GLN A 263 -1.57 17.72 10.32
N ALA A 264 -1.05 16.67 10.95
CA ALA A 264 0.13 16.73 11.79
C ALA A 264 1.46 16.82 11.00
N GLY A 265 1.42 16.73 9.66
CA GLY A 265 2.61 16.78 8.80
C GLY A 265 3.46 15.50 8.80
N TRP A 266 2.90 14.36 9.19
CA TRP A 266 3.54 13.03 9.16
C TRP A 266 3.28 12.30 7.84
N LEU A 267 2.13 12.57 7.22
CA LEU A 267 1.81 12.15 5.86
C LEU A 267 1.62 13.39 4.99
N HIS A 268 1.94 13.27 3.72
CA HIS A 268 2.02 14.37 2.78
C HIS A 268 1.15 14.06 1.57
N PRO A 269 -0.11 14.55 1.57
CA PRO A 269 -0.98 14.46 0.41
C PRO A 269 -0.32 15.04 -0.82
N TYR A 270 -0.62 14.46 -1.99
CA TYR A 270 -0.07 14.91 -3.26
C TYR A 270 -1.03 14.57 -4.41
N LEU A 271 -0.77 15.13 -5.58
CA LEU A 271 -1.44 14.78 -6.84
C LEU A 271 -0.60 13.73 -7.56
N ALA A 272 -1.16 12.54 -7.75
CA ALA A 272 -0.61 11.54 -8.66
C ALA A 272 -1.02 11.90 -10.08
N GLU A 273 -0.05 11.92 -10.98
CA GLU A 273 -0.30 12.08 -12.40
C GLU A 273 0.25 10.86 -13.13
N TYR A 274 -0.60 10.18 -13.89
CA TYR A 274 -0.18 9.07 -14.75
C TYR A 274 -0.20 9.53 -16.19
N HIS A 275 0.95 9.45 -16.84
CA HIS A 275 1.15 9.90 -18.22
C HIS A 275 1.43 8.68 -19.10
N PHE A 276 0.79 8.63 -20.26
CA PHE A 276 1.09 7.65 -21.30
C PHE A 276 0.66 8.16 -22.68
N HIS A 277 1.29 7.60 -23.72
CA HIS A 277 1.06 7.98 -25.11
C HIS A 277 0.38 6.84 -25.88
N LEU A 278 -0.55 7.20 -26.76
CA LEU A 278 -1.21 6.28 -27.68
C LEU A 278 -0.97 6.78 -29.11
N LYS A 279 -0.45 5.91 -29.97
CA LYS A 279 -0.30 6.19 -31.41
C LYS A 279 -1.37 5.45 -32.18
N GLU A 280 -2.01 6.16 -33.12
CA GLU A 280 -2.91 5.59 -34.12
C GLU A 280 -2.36 5.78 -35.53
#